data_AF-A0A941LHP4-F1
#
_entry.id   AF-A0A941LHP4-F1
#
_cell.length_a   1.000
_cell.length_b   1.000
_cell.length_c   1.000
_cell.angle_alpha   90.00
_cell.angle_beta   90.00
_cell.angle_gamma   90.00
#
_symmetry.space_group_name_H-M   'P 1'
#
loop_
_entity.id
_entity.type
_entity.pdbx_description
1 polymer ?
#
loop_
_entity_poly.entity_id
_entity_poly.type
_entity_poly.pdbx_seq_one_letter_code
_entity_poly.pdbx_strand_id
1 'polypeptide(L)'
;MSETAPVASDLGTGPLPVVVDSSFEPLIPKFMANRTKEIITMTDAVDKQDFDTIKRVAHGMKGVSGSYGFHAMTTIAGHVEAAAKVADDASIRKHLATLAAYLERVQITYE
;
A
#
# COMPACT_ATOMS: atom_id res chain seq x y z
N MET A 1 -25.03 -17.45 4.45
CA MET A 1 -23.95 -18.42 4.70
C MET A 1 -22.84 -18.10 3.72
N SER A 2 -21.73 -17.58 4.25
CA SER A 2 -20.34 -17.75 3.79
C SER A 2 -19.49 -16.84 4.67
N GLU A 3 -19.23 -17.35 5.88
CA GLU A 3 -17.94 -17.23 6.58
C GLU A 3 -16.81 -17.55 5.59
N THR A 4 -15.60 -17.02 5.60
CA THR A 4 -14.79 -16.34 6.62
C THR A 4 -13.55 -15.84 5.89
N ALA A 5 -13.01 -14.68 6.26
CA ALA A 5 -11.61 -14.38 6.02
C ALA A 5 -10.76 -15.42 6.76
N PRO A 6 -9.74 -15.99 6.10
CA PRO A 6 -8.39 -15.80 6.63
C PRO A 6 -7.34 -15.78 5.51
N VAL A 7 -6.68 -14.66 5.26
CA VAL A 7 -5.38 -14.67 4.57
C VAL A 7 -4.40 -13.70 5.22
N ALA A 8 -4.18 -13.89 6.51
CA ALA A 8 -3.00 -13.38 7.18
C ALA A 8 -2.24 -14.59 7.76
N SER A 9 -1.49 -15.32 6.92
CA SER A 9 -0.49 -16.30 7.40
C SER A 9 0.48 -16.86 6.36
N ASP A 10 0.36 -16.56 5.06
CA ASP A 10 1.38 -16.99 4.09
C ASP A 10 1.68 -15.88 3.08
N LEU A 11 2.68 -15.07 3.39
CA LEU A 11 3.34 -14.27 2.34
C LEU A 11 4.50 -15.09 1.77
N GLY A 12 4.26 -16.36 1.42
CA GLY A 12 5.18 -17.21 0.68
C GLY A 12 5.75 -16.47 -0.52
N THR A 13 6.97 -16.78 -0.96
CA THR A 13 7.80 -15.97 -1.90
C THR A 13 7.22 -15.77 -3.32
N GLY A 14 5.96 -16.15 -3.56
CA GLY A 14 5.29 -16.09 -4.85
C GLY A 14 4.58 -14.77 -5.17
N PRO A 15 4.09 -14.63 -6.41
CA PRO A 15 3.31 -13.47 -6.84
C PRO A 15 2.00 -13.33 -6.05
N LEU A 16 1.57 -12.08 -5.87
CA LEU A 16 0.34 -11.70 -5.18
C LEU A 16 -0.69 -11.24 -6.21
N PRO A 17 -1.66 -12.09 -6.60
CA PRO A 17 -2.68 -11.71 -7.56
C PRO A 17 -3.59 -10.62 -6.98
N VAL A 18 -3.85 -9.58 -7.77
CA VAL A 18 -4.82 -8.52 -7.48
C VAL A 18 -5.79 -8.47 -8.65
N VAL A 19 -7.07 -8.74 -8.37
CA VAL A 19 -8.14 -8.64 -9.35
C VAL A 19 -8.61 -7.20 -9.43
N VAL A 20 -8.64 -6.66 -10.65
CA VAL A 20 -9.03 -5.29 -10.96
C VAL A 20 -10.10 -5.33 -12.04
N ASP A 21 -11.15 -4.53 -11.92
CA ASP A 21 -12.12 -4.33 -12.99
C ASP A 21 -11.40 -3.88 -14.28
N SER A 22 -11.67 -4.56 -15.39
CA SER A 22 -11.05 -4.31 -16.70
C SER A 22 -11.21 -2.87 -17.20
N SER A 23 -12.25 -2.13 -16.77
CA SER A 23 -12.42 -0.71 -17.09
C SER A 23 -11.30 0.19 -16.53
N PHE A 24 -10.58 -0.28 -15.50
CA PHE A 24 -9.46 0.45 -14.90
C PHE A 24 -8.10 0.09 -15.50
N GLU A 25 -8.01 -0.90 -16.40
CA GLU A 25 -6.75 -1.31 -17.04
C GLU A 25 -5.93 -0.12 -17.59
N PRO A 26 -6.52 0.87 -18.29
CA PRO A 26 -5.76 2.02 -18.80
C PRO A 26 -5.17 2.93 -17.71
N LEU A 27 -5.73 2.88 -16.49
CA LEU A 27 -5.31 3.72 -15.35
C LEU A 27 -4.24 3.04 -14.49
N ILE A 28 -4.16 1.72 -14.54
CA ILE A 28 -3.27 0.90 -13.70
C ILE A 28 -1.79 1.28 -13.83
N PRO A 29 -1.22 1.49 -15.03
CA PRO A 29 0.19 1.87 -15.15
C PRO A 29 0.52 3.17 -14.40
N LYS A 30 -0.35 4.18 -14.51
CA LYS A 30 -0.20 5.46 -13.80
C LYS A 30 -0.39 5.29 -12.29
N PHE A 31 -1.36 4.46 -11.89
CA PHE A 31 -1.61 4.15 -10.50
C PHE A 31 -0.39 3.55 -9.81
N MET A 32 0.23 2.53 -10.42
CA MET A 32 1.42 1.84 -9.90
C MET A 32 2.64 2.78 -9.84
N ALA A 33 2.85 3.59 -10.89
CA ALA A 33 3.92 4.59 -10.91
C ALA A 33 3.76 5.62 -9.77
N ASN A 34 2.51 6.02 -9.47
CA ASN A 34 2.24 6.93 -8.36
C ASN A 34 2.56 6.28 -7.00
N ARG A 35 2.26 4.99 -6.79
CA ARG A 35 2.57 4.31 -5.52
C ARG A 35 4.08 4.30 -5.24
N THR A 36 4.89 4.06 -6.27
CA THR A 36 6.35 4.09 -6.17
C THR A 36 6.85 5.48 -5.75
N LYS A 37 6.33 6.55 -6.36
CA LYS A 37 6.67 7.94 -5.99
C LYS A 37 6.24 8.31 -4.56
N GLU A 38 5.09 7.82 -4.13
CA GLU A 38 4.59 8.04 -2.78
C GLU A 38 5.44 7.34 -1.72
N ILE A 39 5.93 6.12 -1.98
CA ILE A 39 6.87 5.43 -1.09
C ILE A 39 8.17 6.24 -0.94
N ILE A 40 8.73 6.74 -2.05
CA ILE A 40 9.93 7.58 -2.02
C ILE A 40 9.65 8.85 -1.21
N THR A 41 8.52 9.53 -1.49
CA THR A 41 8.12 10.76 -0.78
C THR A 41 7.99 10.52 0.73
N MET A 42 7.34 9.42 1.14
CA MET A 42 7.21 9.08 2.54
C MET A 42 8.55 8.72 3.16
N THR A 43 9.42 7.99 2.45
CA THR A 43 10.77 7.64 2.93
C THR A 43 11.61 8.89 3.18
N ASP A 44 11.63 9.83 2.24
CA ASP A 44 12.33 11.12 2.39
C ASP A 44 11.76 11.96 3.54
N ALA A 45 10.43 11.90 3.72
CA ALA A 45 9.75 12.62 4.81
C ALA A 45 10.09 12.03 6.18
N VAL A 46 10.32 10.71 6.28
CA VAL A 46 10.78 10.07 7.52
C VAL A 46 12.15 10.63 7.93
N ASP A 47 13.09 10.74 6.99
CA ASP A 47 14.44 11.27 7.27
C ASP A 47 14.40 12.75 7.72
N LYS A 48 13.37 13.49 7.31
CA LYS A 48 13.13 14.89 7.69
C LYS A 48 12.24 15.04 8.92
N GLN A 49 11.77 13.93 9.51
CA GLN A 49 10.77 13.89 10.57
C GLN A 49 9.46 14.65 10.22
N ASP A 50 9.12 14.72 8.93
CA ASP A 50 7.89 15.33 8.42
C ASP A 50 6.73 14.33 8.45
N PHE A 51 6.24 14.05 9.66
CA PHE A 51 5.17 13.09 9.89
C PHE A 51 3.81 13.51 9.31
N ASP A 52 3.58 14.82 9.12
CA ASP A 52 2.34 15.30 8.52
C ASP A 52 2.29 15.00 7.02
N THR A 53 3.42 15.14 6.30
CA THR A 53 3.51 14.66 4.91
C THR A 53 3.24 13.17 4.83
N ILE A 54 3.84 12.37 5.70
CA ILE A 54 3.63 10.91 5.72
C ILE A 54 2.16 10.57 5.95
N LYS A 55 1.52 11.19 6.96
CA LYS A 55 0.08 10.99 7.24
C LYS A 55 -0.79 11.29 6.02
N ARG A 56 -0.57 12.44 5.37
CA ARG A 56 -1.39 12.87 4.22
C ARG A 56 -1.23 11.91 3.03
N VAL A 57 0.00 11.52 2.73
CA VAL A 57 0.29 10.60 1.61
C VAL A 57 -0.28 9.21 1.90
N ALA A 58 -0.03 8.67 3.09
CA ALA A 58 -0.55 7.36 3.51
C ALA A 58 -2.09 7.33 3.52
N HIS A 59 -2.73 8.39 4.02
CA HIS A 59 -4.19 8.51 4.01
C HIS A 59 -4.76 8.52 2.59
N GLY A 60 -4.16 9.29 1.67
CA GLY A 60 -4.55 9.32 0.27
C GLY A 60 -4.38 7.95 -0.40
N MET A 61 -3.24 7.29 -0.17
CA MET A 61 -2.97 5.94 -0.66
C MET A 61 -4.01 4.95 -0.15
N LYS A 62 -4.33 4.97 1.15
CA LYS A 62 -5.34 4.10 1.75
C LYS A 62 -6.69 4.23 1.04
N GLY A 63 -7.12 5.47 0.77
CA GLY A 63 -8.39 5.77 0.13
C GLY A 63 -8.46 5.29 -1.32
N VAL A 64 -7.45 5.60 -2.13
CA VAL A 64 -7.50 5.25 -3.56
C VAL A 64 -7.30 3.75 -3.80
N SER A 65 -6.50 3.07 -2.98
CA SER A 65 -6.10 1.68 -3.23
C SER A 65 -7.27 0.71 -3.15
N GLY A 66 -8.22 0.96 -2.26
CA GLY A 66 -9.40 0.12 -2.08
C GLY A 66 -10.31 0.12 -3.31
N SER A 67 -10.39 1.23 -4.04
CA SER A 67 -11.23 1.36 -5.25
C SER A 67 -10.75 0.52 -6.42
N TYR A 68 -9.47 0.10 -6.42
CA TYR A 68 -8.88 -0.73 -7.48
C TYR A 68 -8.64 -2.17 -7.01
N GLY A 69 -9.18 -2.61 -5.86
CA GLY A 69 -8.99 -3.98 -5.35
C GLY A 69 -7.70 -4.23 -4.56
N PHE A 70 -6.88 -3.19 -4.30
CA PHE A 70 -5.61 -3.33 -3.58
C PHE A 70 -5.80 -3.30 -2.05
N HIS A 71 -6.54 -4.26 -1.50
CA HIS A 71 -6.87 -4.30 -0.07
C HIS A 71 -5.63 -4.39 0.84
N ALA A 72 -4.63 -5.19 0.46
CA ALA A 72 -3.39 -5.29 1.23
C ALA A 72 -2.66 -3.93 1.31
N MET A 73 -2.63 -3.16 0.21
CA MET A 73 -2.06 -1.82 0.20
C MET A 73 -2.86 -0.85 1.08
N THR A 74 -4.20 -0.92 1.07
CA THR A 74 -5.05 -0.16 1.98
C THR A 74 -4.69 -0.43 3.45
N THR A 75 -4.50 -1.70 3.83
CA THR A 75 -4.11 -2.08 5.19
C THR A 75 -2.71 -1.55 5.54
N ILE A 76 -1.71 -1.75 4.68
CA ILE A 76 -0.34 -1.30 4.95
C ILE A 76 -0.29 0.23 5.05
N ALA A 77 -0.95 0.95 4.15
CA ALA A 77 -1.05 2.41 4.20
C ALA A 77 -1.74 2.90 5.49
N GLY A 78 -2.75 2.18 5.98
CA GLY A 78 -3.37 2.45 7.28
C GLY A 78 -2.39 2.32 8.45
N HIS A 79 -1.50 1.33 8.43
CA HIS A 79 -0.46 1.17 9.45
C HIS A 79 0.58 2.29 9.39
N VAL A 80 1.00 2.71 8.19
CA VAL A 80 1.89 3.87 8.00
C VAL A 80 1.23 5.14 8.56
N GLU A 81 -0.03 5.38 8.23
CA GLU A 81 -0.79 6.54 8.73
C GLU A 81 -0.89 6.54 10.26
N ALA A 82 -1.14 5.38 10.87
CA ALA A 82 -1.23 5.23 12.32
C ALA A 82 0.13 5.46 13.02
N ALA A 83 1.21 4.88 12.50
CA ALA A 83 2.56 5.08 13.04
C ALA A 83 3.00 6.55 12.94
N ALA A 84 2.68 7.23 11.83
CA ALA A 84 2.98 8.65 11.66
C ALA A 84 2.19 9.56 12.62
N LYS A 85 0.98 9.17 13.06
CA LYS A 85 0.22 9.92 14.09
C LYS A 85 0.91 9.95 15.46
N VAL A 86 1.75 8.96 15.75
CA VAL A 86 2.50 8.86 17.02
C VAL A 86 4.01 9.03 16.84
N ALA A 87 4.44 9.52 15.67
CA ALA A 87 5.85 9.74 15.32
C ALA A 87 6.77 8.51 15.50
N ASP A 88 6.23 7.30 15.25
CA ASP A 88 7.00 6.04 15.33
C ASP A 88 7.76 5.78 14.02
N ASP A 89 8.96 6.35 13.91
CA ASP A 89 9.87 6.21 12.75
C ASP A 89 10.12 4.73 12.39
N ALA A 90 10.39 3.89 13.38
CA ALA A 90 10.73 2.49 13.17
C ALA A 90 9.56 1.72 12.53
N SER A 91 8.35 1.92 13.04
CA SER A 91 7.16 1.32 12.46
C SER A 91 6.87 1.86 11.05
N ILE A 92 7.05 3.16 10.82
CA ILE A 92 6.88 3.73 9.47
C ILE A 92 7.82 3.06 8.47
N ARG A 93 9.13 3.01 8.77
CA ARG A 93 10.13 2.38 7.88
C ARG A 93 9.82 0.91 7.62
N LYS A 94 9.44 0.16 8.66
CA LYS A 94 9.02 -1.24 8.54
C LYS A 94 7.84 -1.40 7.58
N HIS A 95 6.81 -0.56 7.71
CA HIS A 95 5.62 -0.64 6.86
C HIS A 95 5.89 -0.14 5.44
N LEU A 96 6.75 0.86 5.24
CA LEU A 96 7.20 1.30 3.91
C LEU A 96 7.99 0.20 3.19
N ALA A 97 8.88 -0.51 3.89
CA ALA A 97 9.59 -1.65 3.31
C ALA A 97 8.62 -2.79 2.94
N THR A 98 7.61 -3.06 3.79
CA THR A 98 6.55 -4.03 3.49
C THR A 98 5.75 -3.63 2.26
N LEU A 99 5.44 -2.34 2.11
CA LEU A 99 4.71 -1.79 0.97
C LEU A 99 5.52 -1.91 -0.33
N ALA A 100 6.82 -1.61 -0.29
CA ALA A 100 7.71 -1.77 -1.44
C ALA A 100 7.77 -3.24 -1.90
N ALA A 101 8.01 -4.17 -0.96
CA ALA A 101 8.05 -5.60 -1.25
C ALA A 101 6.70 -6.13 -1.78
N TYR A 102 5.58 -5.58 -1.30
CA TYR A 102 4.26 -5.90 -1.85
C TYR A 102 4.16 -5.49 -3.33
N LEU A 103 4.51 -4.25 -3.68
CA LEU A 103 4.41 -3.74 -5.05
C LEU A 103 5.27 -4.54 -6.05
N GLU A 104 6.42 -5.03 -5.63
CA GLU A 104 7.29 -5.89 -6.47
C GLU A 104 6.67 -7.25 -6.80
N ARG A 105 5.74 -7.71 -5.96
CA ARG A 105 5.13 -9.04 -6.06
C ARG A 105 3.72 -9.02 -6.65
N VAL A 106 3.09 -7.85 -6.74
CA VAL A 106 1.75 -7.71 -7.29
C VAL A 106 1.72 -8.19 -8.74
N GLN A 107 0.80 -9.12 -9.02
CA GLN A 107 0.40 -9.47 -10.38
C GLN A 107 -1.05 -9.04 -10.58
N ILE A 108 -1.27 -8.20 -11.58
CA ILE A 108 -2.59 -7.64 -11.86
C ILE A 108 -3.29 -8.56 -12.84
N THR A 109 -4.49 -8.99 -12.47
CA THR A 109 -5.41 -9.74 -13.33
C THR A 109 -6.70 -8.95 -13.46
N TYR A 110 -7.32 -9.02 -14.63
CA TYR A 110 -8.55 -8.28 -14.91
C TYR A 110 -9.77 -9.19 -14.91
N GLU A 111 -10.91 -8.68 -14.45
CA GLU A 111 -12.24 -9.30 -14.57
C GLU A 111 -13.23 -8.47 -15.39
#